data_AF-R1BMP5-F1
#
_entry.id   AF-R1BMP5-F1
#
_cell.length_a   1.000
_cell.length_b   1.000
_cell.length_c   1.000
_cell.angle_alpha   90.00
_cell.angle_beta   90.00
_cell.angle_gamma   90.00
#
_symmetry.space_group_name_H-M   'P 1'
#
loop_
_entity.id
_entity.type
_entity.pdbx_description
1 polymer ?
#
loop_
_entity_poly.entity_id
_entity_poly.type
_entity_poly.pdbx_seq_one_letter_code
_entity_poly.pdbx_strand_id
1 'polypeptide(L)'
;MLEEATRASATAAASLPKLTAADHKGIPLLAALDEALVAALRSGAIKLLRAEFLRADGSEAMLPELLRRQGLEQMEAERGIQVFLTPEEAVAALRSLSREVAGLTYGWASPDHPDVTGEYLANVRRFLRHPLGEHVTALFWDFSSLPQKPRTAAEDEFFYQALK
;
A
#
# COMPACT_ATOMS: atom_id res chain seq x y z
N MET A 1 8.19 51.03 2.50
CA MET A 1 8.56 50.18 1.34
C MET A 1 8.98 48.84 1.90
N LEU A 2 8.26 47.79 1.46
CA LEU A 2 8.55 46.36 1.58
C LEU A 2 8.65 45.75 2.98
N GLU A 3 7.53 45.19 3.48
CA GLU A 3 7.45 43.84 4.10
C GLU A 3 6.00 43.49 4.49
N GLU A 4 5.09 43.56 3.51
CA GLU A 4 3.69 43.09 3.67
C GLU A 4 3.36 42.07 2.56
N ALA A 5 4.18 41.01 2.46
CA ALA A 5 4.00 39.97 1.47
C ALA A 5 4.25 38.58 2.06
N THR A 6 3.49 38.19 3.07
CA THR A 6 3.35 36.78 3.44
C THR A 6 1.99 36.50 4.07
N ARG A 7 0.92 36.74 3.30
CA ARG A 7 -0.42 36.25 3.63
C ARG A 7 -1.14 35.77 2.38
N ALA A 8 -1.08 34.45 2.16
CA ALA A 8 -1.93 33.57 1.32
C ALA A 8 -1.04 32.39 0.90
N SER A 9 -1.32 31.11 1.09
CA SER A 9 -2.62 30.43 1.09
C SER A 9 -2.40 29.03 1.66
N ALA A 10 -2.56 28.85 2.97
CA ALA A 10 -2.78 27.53 3.56
C ALA A 10 -4.30 27.34 3.69
N THR A 11 -4.98 27.29 2.55
CA THR A 11 -6.36 26.82 2.52
C THR A 11 -6.27 25.33 2.77
N ALA A 12 -6.73 24.87 3.93
CA ALA A 12 -7.07 23.47 4.15
C ALA A 12 -7.86 23.03 2.90
N ALA A 13 -7.30 22.10 2.13
CA ALA A 13 -8.02 21.52 1.02
C ALA A 13 -9.29 20.92 1.62
N ALA A 14 -10.43 21.59 1.42
CA ALA A 14 -11.71 21.07 1.85
C ALA A 14 -11.80 19.67 1.26
N SER A 15 -11.92 18.66 2.13
CA SER A 15 -12.09 17.27 1.70
C SER A 15 -13.24 17.26 0.70
N LEU A 16 -12.95 16.98 -0.57
CA LEU A 16 -13.98 16.76 -1.55
C LEU A 16 -14.87 15.61 -1.02
N PRO A 17 -16.19 15.69 -1.23
CA PRO A 17 -17.09 14.61 -0.81
C PRO A 17 -16.64 13.30 -1.48
N LYS A 18 -16.67 12.19 -0.71
CA LYS A 18 -16.36 10.86 -1.24
C LYS A 18 -17.33 10.54 -2.37
N LEU A 19 -16.80 10.02 -3.47
CA LEU A 19 -17.62 9.56 -4.60
C LEU A 19 -18.51 8.41 -4.15
N THR A 20 -19.74 8.39 -4.65
CA THR A 20 -20.68 7.28 -4.51
C THR A 20 -20.84 6.56 -5.85
N ALA A 21 -21.29 5.31 -5.79
CA ALA A 21 -21.57 4.53 -7.01
C ALA A 21 -22.64 5.17 -7.91
N ALA A 22 -23.50 6.04 -7.35
CA ALA A 22 -24.56 6.73 -8.09
C ALA A 22 -24.04 7.95 -8.88
N ASP A 23 -22.84 8.46 -8.57
CA ASP A 23 -22.30 9.67 -9.19
C ASP A 23 -21.94 9.46 -10.67
N HIS A 24 -21.68 8.21 -11.06
CA HIS A 24 -21.37 7.88 -12.45
C HIS A 24 -21.72 6.43 -12.79
N LYS A 25 -22.47 6.21 -13.88
CA LYS A 25 -22.91 4.87 -14.33
C LYS A 25 -21.78 3.88 -14.60
N GLY A 26 -20.57 4.38 -14.85
CA GLY A 26 -19.37 3.56 -15.05
C GLY A 26 -18.74 3.03 -13.76
N ILE A 27 -19.01 3.62 -12.59
CA ILE A 27 -18.38 3.19 -11.32
C ILE A 27 -18.73 1.73 -10.98
N PRO A 28 -20.01 1.30 -11.01
CA PRO A 28 -20.33 -0.10 -10.75
C PRO A 28 -19.70 -1.07 -11.76
N LEU A 29 -19.57 -0.65 -13.03
CA LEU A 29 -18.95 -1.49 -14.07
C LEU A 29 -17.45 -1.67 -13.83
N LEU A 30 -16.74 -0.61 -13.44
CA LEU A 30 -15.33 -0.69 -13.08
C LEU A 30 -15.13 -1.51 -11.80
N ALA A 31 -15.97 -1.30 -10.79
CA ALA A 31 -15.93 -2.07 -9.55
C ALA A 31 -16.13 -3.58 -9.81
N ALA A 32 -16.98 -3.96 -10.76
CA ALA A 32 -17.17 -5.37 -11.12
C ALA A 32 -15.91 -6.03 -11.73
N LEU A 33 -14.95 -5.25 -12.26
CA LEU A 33 -13.68 -5.79 -12.73
C LEU A 33 -12.74 -6.18 -11.57
N ASP A 34 -12.98 -5.67 -10.37
CA ASP A 34 -12.15 -5.92 -9.20
C ASP A 34 -12.46 -7.25 -8.50
N GLU A 35 -13.45 -8.05 -8.94
CA GLU A 35 -13.87 -9.26 -8.21
C GLU A 35 -12.75 -10.29 -8.04
N ALA A 36 -11.90 -10.46 -9.06
CA ALA A 36 -10.73 -11.33 -8.96
C ALA A 36 -9.75 -10.81 -7.89
N LEU A 37 -9.49 -9.50 -7.88
CA LEU A 37 -8.65 -8.86 -6.89
C LEU A 37 -9.24 -8.97 -5.47
N VAL A 38 -10.56 -8.81 -5.33
CA VAL A 38 -11.25 -9.02 -4.04
C VAL A 38 -11.09 -10.45 -3.55
N ALA A 39 -11.21 -11.46 -4.41
CA ALA A 39 -10.97 -12.85 -4.02
C ALA A 39 -9.52 -13.09 -3.57
N ALA A 40 -8.55 -12.50 -4.28
CA ALA A 40 -7.14 -12.57 -3.91
C ALA A 40 -6.82 -11.88 -2.57
N LEU A 41 -7.44 -10.73 -2.29
CA LEU A 41 -7.30 -10.04 -1.01
C LEU A 41 -7.97 -10.83 0.13
N ARG A 42 -9.19 -11.33 -0.08
CA ARG A 42 -9.94 -12.12 0.93
C ARG A 42 -9.21 -13.39 1.36
N SER A 43 -8.60 -14.08 0.40
CA SER A 43 -7.81 -15.29 0.67
C SER A 43 -6.46 -15.00 1.32
N GLY A 44 -5.99 -13.75 1.31
CA GLY A 44 -4.64 -13.39 1.70
C GLY A 44 -3.58 -13.78 0.66
N ALA A 45 -3.97 -14.20 -0.54
CA ALA A 45 -3.04 -14.43 -1.64
C ALA A 45 -2.26 -13.14 -1.98
N ILE A 46 -2.94 -12.00 -1.89
CA ILE A 46 -2.34 -10.65 -1.89
C ILE A 46 -2.50 -10.03 -0.50
N LYS A 47 -1.42 -9.44 0.02
CA LYS A 47 -1.47 -8.60 1.23
C LYS A 47 -1.09 -7.16 0.90
N LEU A 48 -1.84 -6.20 1.43
CA LEU A 48 -1.55 -4.78 1.27
C LEU A 48 -0.83 -4.26 2.52
N LEU A 49 0.29 -3.56 2.34
CA LEU A 49 0.96 -2.90 3.45
C LEU A 49 0.10 -1.74 3.95
N ARG A 50 0.01 -1.62 5.27
CA ARG A 50 -0.62 -0.50 5.96
C ARG A 50 0.25 0.75 5.79
N ALA A 51 -0.27 1.75 5.09
CA ALA A 51 0.49 2.98 4.83
C ALA A 51 0.82 3.73 6.13
N GLU A 52 -0.05 3.64 7.16
CA GLU A 52 0.23 4.22 8.48
C GLU A 52 1.51 3.65 9.10
N PHE A 53 1.74 2.34 8.97
CA PHE A 53 2.95 1.70 9.48
C PHE A 53 4.23 2.27 8.83
N LEU A 54 4.20 2.47 7.52
CA LEU A 54 5.35 3.00 6.78
C LEU A 54 5.59 4.49 7.04
N ARG A 55 4.53 5.30 7.15
CA ARG A 55 4.66 6.75 7.34
C ARG A 55 4.88 7.17 8.80
N ALA A 56 4.61 6.30 9.77
CA ALA A 56 4.80 6.58 11.19
C ALA A 56 6.23 7.02 11.52
N ASP A 57 6.35 7.81 12.58
CA ASP A 57 7.64 8.16 13.17
C ASP A 57 8.31 6.89 13.73
N GLY A 58 9.60 6.72 13.45
CA GLY A 58 10.36 5.55 13.86
C GLY A 58 10.21 4.33 12.96
N SER A 59 9.44 4.41 11.86
CA SER A 59 9.30 3.30 10.92
C SER A 59 10.64 2.88 10.31
N GLU A 60 11.58 3.81 10.16
CA GLU A 60 12.97 3.56 9.75
C GLU A 60 13.72 2.64 10.72
N ALA A 61 13.50 2.79 12.02
CA ALA A 61 14.11 1.91 13.02
C ALA A 61 13.40 0.55 13.06
N MET A 62 12.08 0.52 12.86
CA MET A 62 11.30 -0.72 12.88
C MET A 62 11.54 -1.60 11.65
N LEU A 63 11.66 -0.98 10.48
CA LEU A 63 11.88 -1.60 9.18
C LEU A 63 13.03 -0.88 8.44
N PRO A 64 14.29 -1.14 8.80
CA PRO A 64 15.44 -0.43 8.22
C PRO A 64 15.67 -0.76 6.74
N GLU A 65 15.29 -1.96 6.31
CA GLU A 65 15.37 -2.43 4.94
C GLU A 65 14.02 -2.98 4.47
N LEU A 66 13.79 -2.98 3.15
CA LEU A 66 12.59 -3.57 2.59
C LEU A 66 12.65 -5.09 2.75
N LEU A 67 11.63 -5.69 3.37
CA LEU A 67 11.57 -7.14 3.53
C LEU A 67 10.58 -7.73 2.52
N ARG A 68 10.91 -8.94 2.05
CA ARG A 68 9.94 -9.78 1.34
C ARG A 68 8.76 -10.09 2.26
N ARG A 69 7.61 -10.43 1.66
CA ARG A 69 6.36 -10.73 2.39
C ARG A 69 6.57 -11.60 3.63
N GLN A 70 7.26 -12.74 3.48
CA GLN A 70 7.43 -13.70 4.58
C GLN A 70 8.19 -13.09 5.77
N GLY A 71 9.16 -12.20 5.53
CA GLY A 71 9.89 -11.51 6.59
C GLY A 71 9.01 -10.52 7.35
N LEU A 72 8.08 -9.86 6.66
CA LEU A 72 7.11 -8.98 7.30
C LEU A 72 6.08 -9.77 8.13
N GLU A 73 5.60 -10.91 7.62
CA GLU A 73 4.68 -11.80 8.35
C GLU A 73 5.33 -12.36 9.63
N GLN A 74 6.60 -12.76 9.54
CA GLN A 74 7.38 -13.16 10.71
C GLN A 74 7.52 -12.01 11.71
N MET A 75 7.81 -10.80 11.22
CA MET A 75 7.94 -9.61 12.06
C MET A 75 6.62 -9.26 12.78
N GLU A 76 5.45 -9.39 12.14
CA GLU A 76 4.14 -9.23 12.78
C GLU A 76 3.96 -10.22 13.94
N ALA A 77 4.28 -11.51 13.69
CA ALA A 77 4.14 -12.57 14.68
C ALA A 77 5.08 -12.38 15.87
N GLU A 78 6.34 -12.02 15.64
CA GLU A 78 7.36 -11.90 16.68
C GLU A 78 7.18 -10.63 17.53
N ARG A 79 6.74 -9.53 16.92
CA ARG A 79 6.68 -8.21 17.58
C ARG A 79 5.27 -7.80 17.99
N GLY A 80 4.24 -8.54 17.58
CA GLY A 80 2.84 -8.20 17.85
C GLY A 80 2.40 -6.88 17.21
N ILE A 81 2.99 -6.55 16.05
CA ILE A 81 2.67 -5.35 15.27
C ILE A 81 1.81 -5.72 14.07
N GLN A 82 1.17 -4.71 13.45
CA GLN A 82 0.37 -4.90 12.26
C GLN A 82 0.95 -4.07 11.09
N VAL A 83 1.63 -4.77 10.19
CA VAL A 83 2.25 -4.24 8.98
C VAL A 83 1.29 -4.31 7.80
N PHE A 84 0.46 -5.35 7.73
CA PHE A 84 -0.52 -5.55 6.67
C PHE A 84 -1.92 -5.19 7.13
N LEU A 85 -2.75 -4.73 6.20
CA LEU A 85 -4.20 -4.69 6.42
C LEU A 85 -4.74 -6.12 6.59
N THR A 86 -5.81 -6.28 7.38
CA THR A 86 -6.58 -7.52 7.35
C THR A 86 -7.26 -7.70 5.99
N PRO A 87 -7.66 -8.92 5.61
CA PRO A 87 -8.40 -9.14 4.37
C PRO A 87 -9.65 -8.25 4.23
N GLU A 88 -10.39 -8.04 5.33
CA GLU A 88 -11.58 -7.19 5.37
C GLU A 88 -11.23 -5.72 5.15
N GLU A 89 -10.20 -5.21 5.82
CA GLU A 89 -9.70 -3.84 5.65
C GLU A 89 -9.21 -3.60 4.23
N ALA A 90 -8.48 -4.55 3.64
CA ALA A 90 -7.97 -4.45 2.29
C ALA A 90 -9.10 -4.38 1.24
N VAL A 91 -10.13 -5.22 1.40
CA VAL A 91 -11.32 -5.16 0.53
C VAL A 91 -12.08 -3.85 0.73
N ALA A 92 -12.23 -3.38 1.97
CA ALA A 92 -12.90 -2.12 2.24
C ALA A 92 -12.15 -0.93 1.60
N ALA A 93 -10.82 -0.88 1.71
CA ALA A 93 -9.99 0.13 1.09
C ALA A 93 -10.15 0.13 -0.45
N LEU A 94 -10.12 -1.05 -1.08
CA LEU A 94 -10.35 -1.20 -2.52
C LEU A 94 -11.75 -0.72 -2.95
N ARG A 95 -12.78 -0.98 -2.14
CA ARG A 95 -14.17 -0.60 -2.43
C ARG A 95 -14.53 0.83 -2.04
N SER A 96 -13.64 1.56 -1.36
CA SER A 96 -13.91 2.90 -0.79
C SER A 96 -14.23 3.99 -1.81
N LEU A 97 -13.98 3.75 -3.11
CA LEU A 97 -14.01 4.73 -4.21
C LEU A 97 -13.15 5.98 -3.95
N SER A 98 -12.29 5.94 -2.93
CA SER A 98 -11.50 7.06 -2.43
C SER A 98 -10.04 6.99 -2.90
N ARG A 99 -9.73 6.05 -3.80
CA ARG A 99 -8.38 5.79 -4.34
C ARG A 99 -7.33 5.57 -3.24
N GLU A 100 -7.76 4.93 -2.16
CA GLU A 100 -6.94 4.71 -0.95
C GLU A 100 -5.87 3.62 -1.15
N VAL A 101 -6.02 2.77 -2.17
CA VAL A 101 -5.06 1.72 -2.52
C VAL A 101 -4.12 2.21 -3.62
N ALA A 102 -2.81 2.24 -3.35
CA ALA A 102 -1.77 2.51 -4.33
C ALA A 102 -1.05 1.23 -4.74
N GLY A 103 -0.74 1.09 -6.03
CA GLY A 103 0.17 0.06 -6.53
C GLY A 103 1.52 0.67 -6.88
N LEU A 104 2.61 0.07 -6.40
CA LEU A 104 3.98 0.48 -6.71
C LEU A 104 4.61 -0.52 -7.69
N THR A 105 5.06 -0.01 -8.83
CA THR A 105 5.75 -0.80 -9.85
C THR A 105 7.04 -0.10 -10.29
N TYR A 106 8.14 -0.84 -10.36
CA TYR A 106 9.45 -0.38 -10.82
C TYR A 106 10.32 -1.58 -11.20
N GLY A 107 11.38 -1.34 -11.99
CA GLY A 107 12.32 -2.38 -12.39
C GLY A 107 13.17 -2.85 -11.20
N TRP A 108 13.41 -4.16 -11.11
CA TRP A 108 14.24 -4.71 -10.04
C TRP A 108 15.69 -4.26 -10.19
N ALA A 109 16.26 -3.70 -9.11
CA ALA A 109 17.65 -3.24 -9.08
C ALA A 109 18.65 -4.40 -9.12
N SER A 110 18.29 -5.58 -8.62
CA SER A 110 19.07 -6.81 -8.72
C SER A 110 18.15 -8.04 -8.77
N PRO A 111 18.62 -9.23 -9.18
CA PRO A 111 17.82 -10.45 -9.21
C PRO A 111 17.29 -10.90 -7.85
N ASP A 112 18.00 -10.57 -6.76
CA ASP A 112 17.71 -11.07 -5.42
C ASP A 112 16.92 -10.06 -4.57
N HIS A 113 17.10 -8.77 -4.84
CA HIS A 113 16.48 -7.71 -4.05
C HIS A 113 16.11 -6.49 -4.91
N PRO A 114 14.87 -5.98 -4.85
CA PRO A 114 14.44 -4.87 -5.69
C PRO A 114 14.93 -3.52 -5.16
N ASP A 115 15.26 -3.40 -3.87
CA ASP A 115 15.70 -2.16 -3.22
C ASP A 115 17.07 -2.31 -2.56
N VAL A 116 18.11 -2.44 -3.36
CA VAL A 116 19.49 -2.72 -2.86
C VAL A 116 20.07 -1.54 -2.07
N THR A 117 19.70 -0.30 -2.41
CA THR A 117 20.21 0.91 -1.77
C THR A 117 19.35 1.39 -0.60
N GLY A 118 18.12 0.88 -0.46
CA GLY A 118 17.12 1.38 0.49
C GLY A 118 16.43 2.67 0.03
N GLU A 119 16.81 3.21 -1.14
CA GLU A 119 16.27 4.47 -1.65
C GLU A 119 14.79 4.35 -2.04
N TYR A 120 14.34 3.18 -2.52
CA TYR A 120 12.92 3.03 -2.86
C TYR A 120 12.05 3.08 -1.61
N LEU A 121 12.42 2.35 -0.55
CA LEU A 121 11.71 2.41 0.72
C LEU A 121 11.73 3.81 1.32
N ALA A 122 12.87 4.50 1.31
CA ALA A 122 12.98 5.88 1.78
C ALA A 122 12.07 6.83 0.98
N ASN A 123 12.03 6.70 -0.34
CA ASN A 123 11.20 7.53 -1.22
C ASN A 123 9.70 7.25 -1.04
N VAL A 124 9.31 5.98 -0.86
CA VAL A 124 7.93 5.61 -0.56
C VAL A 124 7.49 6.23 0.77
N ARG A 125 8.30 6.11 1.84
CA ARG A 125 8.01 6.77 3.13
C ARG A 125 7.85 8.28 2.97
N ARG A 126 8.77 8.92 2.24
CA ARG A 126 8.71 10.35 1.95
C ARG A 126 7.42 10.73 1.23
N PHE A 127 7.00 9.94 0.22
CA PHE A 127 5.76 10.17 -0.50
C PHE A 127 4.52 10.00 0.40
N LEU A 128 4.46 8.93 1.20
CA LEU A 128 3.33 8.66 2.10
C LEU A 128 3.17 9.73 3.18
N ARG A 129 4.27 10.39 3.59
CA ARG A 129 4.25 11.55 4.52
C ARG A 129 3.94 12.87 3.83
N HIS A 130 4.03 12.95 2.51
CA HIS A 130 3.72 14.16 1.75
C HIS A 130 2.20 14.33 1.61
N PRO A 131 1.64 15.56 1.57
CA PRO A 131 0.19 15.78 1.42
C PRO A 131 -0.43 15.06 0.20
N LEU A 132 0.36 14.89 -0.87
CA LEU A 132 -0.09 14.12 -2.06
C LEU A 132 -0.28 12.62 -1.79
N GLY A 133 0.44 12.05 -0.82
CA GLY A 133 0.33 10.63 -0.43
C GLY A 133 -0.56 10.40 0.79
N GLU A 134 -1.13 11.46 1.39
CA GLU A 134 -1.92 11.38 2.62
C GLU A 134 -3.12 10.44 2.46
N HIS A 135 -3.80 10.51 1.30
CA HIS A 135 -4.98 9.71 0.96
C HIS A 135 -4.70 8.22 0.79
N VAL A 136 -3.44 7.79 0.63
CA VAL A 136 -3.09 6.38 0.45
C VAL A 136 -3.10 5.69 1.82
N THR A 137 -3.97 4.71 2.03
CA THR A 137 -4.03 3.92 3.28
C THR A 137 -3.44 2.52 3.09
N ALA A 138 -3.41 2.03 1.86
CA ALA A 138 -2.95 0.69 1.52
C ALA A 138 -1.97 0.72 0.35
N LEU A 139 -0.88 -0.03 0.45
CA LEU A 139 0.12 -0.14 -0.61
C LEU A 139 0.25 -1.60 -1.07
N PHE A 140 0.09 -1.83 -2.36
CA PHE A 140 0.56 -3.04 -3.02
C PHE A 140 1.99 -2.82 -3.49
N TRP A 141 2.91 -3.67 -3.02
CA TRP A 141 4.32 -3.65 -3.40
C TRP A 141 4.77 -5.09 -3.64
N ASP A 142 4.94 -5.49 -4.90
CA ASP A 142 5.17 -6.88 -5.35
C ASP A 142 6.00 -7.73 -4.37
N PHE A 143 7.19 -7.25 -4.02
CA PHE A 143 8.14 -7.95 -3.15
C PHE A 143 7.62 -8.21 -1.73
N SER A 144 6.87 -7.26 -1.17
CA SER A 144 6.34 -7.31 0.18
C SER A 144 4.89 -7.81 0.25
N SER A 145 4.15 -7.75 -0.86
CA SER A 145 2.73 -8.10 -0.94
C SER A 145 2.46 -9.54 -1.42
N LEU A 146 3.39 -10.11 -2.21
CA LEU A 146 3.30 -11.47 -2.74
C LEU A 146 4.35 -12.38 -2.12
N PRO A 147 4.09 -13.69 -1.97
CA PRO A 147 5.13 -14.63 -1.55
C PRO A 147 6.31 -14.62 -2.53
N GLN A 148 7.53 -14.48 -2.00
CA GLN A 148 8.78 -14.40 -2.78
C GLN A 148 9.63 -15.65 -2.60
N LYS A 149 10.45 -16.00 -3.60
CA LYS A 149 11.36 -17.15 -3.48
C LYS A 149 12.41 -16.94 -2.36
N PRO A 150 12.92 -18.02 -1.75
CA PRO A 150 12.34 -19.37 -1.76
C PRO A 150 10.98 -19.39 -1.06
N ARG A 151 10.03 -20.14 -1.64
CA ARG A 151 8.66 -20.31 -1.13
C ARG A 151 8.42 -21.72 -0.62
N THR A 152 7.60 -21.85 0.42
CA THR A 152 7.00 -23.13 0.80
C THR A 152 5.90 -23.55 -0.18
N ALA A 153 5.42 -24.81 -0.11
CA ALA A 153 4.34 -25.27 -0.98
C ALA A 153 3.04 -24.44 -0.81
N ALA A 154 2.69 -24.09 0.43
CA ALA A 154 1.52 -23.23 0.72
C ALA A 154 1.72 -21.80 0.18
N GLU A 155 2.93 -21.24 0.29
CA GLU A 155 3.26 -19.94 -0.29
C GLU A 155 3.22 -19.96 -1.83
N ASP A 156 3.58 -21.09 -2.46
CA ASP A 156 3.45 -21.29 -3.90
C ASP A 156 1.97 -21.27 -4.32
N GLU A 157 1.09 -21.94 -3.58
CA GLU A 157 -0.36 -21.91 -3.83
C GLU A 157 -0.91 -20.47 -3.75
N PHE A 158 -0.58 -19.73 -2.69
CA PHE A 158 -0.97 -18.33 -2.56
C PHE A 158 -0.43 -17.46 -3.70
N PHE A 159 0.83 -17.67 -4.10
CA PHE A 159 1.40 -16.91 -5.20
C PHE A 159 0.66 -17.15 -6.51
N TYR A 160 0.38 -18.40 -6.86
CA TYR A 160 -0.36 -18.70 -8.09
C TYR A 160 -1.82 -18.25 -8.03
N GLN A 161 -2.42 -18.25 -6.84
CA GLN A 161 -3.75 -17.68 -6.65
C GLN A 161 -3.77 -16.16 -6.90
N ALA A 162 -2.72 -15.44 -6.51
CA ALA A 162 -2.62 -13.99 -6.71
C ALA A 162 -2.46 -13.56 -8.18
N LEU A 163 -2.08 -14.48 -9.08
CA LEU A 163 -1.85 -14.21 -10.50
C LEU A 163 -3.03 -14.56 -11.42
N LYS A 164 -4.13 -15.06 -10.86
CA LYS A 164 -5.35 -15.44 -11.59
C LYS A 164 -6.36 -14.31 -11.58
#